data_AF-A0A165B093-F1
#
_entry.id   AF-A0A165B093-F1
#
_cell.length_a   1.000
_cell.length_b   1.000
_cell.length_c   1.000
_cell.angle_alpha   90.00
_cell.angle_beta   90.00
_cell.angle_gamma   90.00
#
_symmetry.space_group_name_H-M   'P 1'
#
loop_
_entity.id
_entity.type
_entity.pdbx_description
1 polymer ?
#
loop_
_entity_poly.entity_id
_entity_poly.type
_entity_poly.pdbx_seq_one_letter_code
_entity_poly.pdbx_strand_id
1 'polypeptide(L)'
;MCELLGLRIAHLRVIFELPDKVLARLEALHIEDPGKLAFVQWFTRLGRRDVDSAMFKVSRETQYIPGQGSDTQRRVSVIEASDIRRSCHLIPRLDRDTTSIPRHLTSDNILEEWEGEFWVNHWVDKPMYRSLL
;
A
#
# COMPACT_ATOMS: atom_id res chain seq x y z
N MET A 1 -3.44 16.99 15.58
CA MET A 1 -3.93 15.60 15.72
C MET A 1 -4.86 15.25 14.53
N CYS A 2 -4.35 15.17 13.29
CA CYS A 2 -5.14 14.76 12.10
C CYS A 2 -4.29 14.49 10.84
N GLU A 3 -3.06 14.01 10.98
CA GLU A 3 -2.15 13.87 9.82
C GLU A 3 -2.44 12.68 8.89
N LEU A 4 -3.51 11.91 9.13
CA LEU A 4 -3.86 10.72 8.36
C LEU A 4 -5.24 10.80 7.66
N LEU A 5 -5.98 11.90 7.83
CA LEU A 5 -7.25 12.07 7.13
C LEU A 5 -7.01 12.14 5.62
N GLY A 6 -7.66 11.25 4.87
CA GLY A 6 -7.51 11.14 3.41
C GLY A 6 -6.29 10.34 2.95
N LEU A 7 -5.43 9.86 3.85
CA LEU A 7 -4.32 8.99 3.48
C LEU A 7 -4.75 7.52 3.40
N ARG A 8 -4.09 6.82 2.48
CA ARG A 8 -4.29 5.39 2.25
C ARG A 8 -2.94 4.69 2.14
N ILE A 9 -2.91 3.43 2.54
CA ILE A 9 -1.72 2.59 2.44
C ILE A 9 -1.80 1.73 1.18
N ALA A 10 -0.69 1.67 0.47
CA ALA A 10 -0.54 0.83 -0.71
C ALA A 10 0.85 0.18 -0.72
N HIS A 11 0.95 -1.01 -1.30
CA HIS A 11 2.20 -1.60 -1.69
C HIS A 11 2.61 -1.03 -3.06
N LEU A 12 3.71 -0.28 -3.10
CA LEU A 12 4.31 0.19 -4.35
C LEU A 12 5.01 -0.97 -5.07
N ARG A 13 4.60 -1.25 -6.31
CA ARG A 13 5.14 -2.36 -7.11
C ARG A 13 6.14 -1.88 -8.15
N VAL A 14 5.86 -0.77 -8.82
CA VAL A 14 6.75 -0.17 -9.81
C VAL A 14 6.45 1.32 -9.97
N ILE A 15 7.52 2.11 -10.18
CA ILE A 15 7.44 3.48 -10.67
C ILE A 15 7.86 3.45 -12.15
N PHE A 16 7.08 4.09 -13.01
CA PHE A 16 7.32 4.09 -14.44
C PHE A 16 6.88 5.42 -15.06
N GLU A 17 7.30 5.65 -16.30
CA GLU A 17 6.89 6.78 -17.13
C GLU A 17 6.21 6.23 -18.38
N LEU A 18 5.31 7.02 -18.97
CA LEU A 18 4.69 6.65 -20.24
C LEU A 18 5.72 6.81 -21.37
N PRO A 19 5.71 5.93 -22.40
CA PRO A 19 6.59 6.11 -23.55
C PRO A 19 6.32 7.44 -24.29
N ASP A 20 7.34 8.07 -24.85
CA ASP A 20 7.25 9.37 -25.57
C ASP A 20 6.13 9.42 -26.62
N LYS A 21 5.89 8.30 -27.31
CA LYS A 21 4.81 8.18 -28.31
C LYS A 21 3.42 8.37 -27.69
N VAL A 22 3.22 7.91 -26.46
CA VAL A 22 1.98 8.09 -25.71
C VAL A 22 1.89 9.54 -25.22
N LEU A 23 2.98 10.10 -24.70
CA LEU A 23 3.03 11.50 -24.24
C LEU A 23 2.69 12.48 -25.38
N ALA A 24 3.29 12.31 -26.55
CA ALA A 24 2.96 13.12 -27.73
C ALA A 24 1.47 13.02 -28.13
N ARG A 25 0.83 11.87 -27.86
CA ARG A 25 -0.60 11.69 -28.12
C ARG A 25 -1.47 12.38 -27.07
N LEU A 26 -1.05 12.38 -25.81
CA LEU A 26 -1.72 13.14 -24.74
C LEU A 26 -1.65 14.64 -25.01
N GLU A 27 -0.48 15.14 -25.40
CA GLU A 27 -0.26 16.53 -25.77
C GLU A 27 -1.18 16.96 -26.93
N ALA A 28 -1.28 16.15 -27.99
CA ALA A 28 -2.18 16.39 -29.11
C ALA A 28 -3.68 16.39 -28.73
N LEU A 29 -4.04 15.76 -27.61
CA LEU A 29 -5.39 15.77 -27.04
C LEU A 29 -5.57 16.86 -25.96
N HIS A 30 -4.56 17.71 -25.74
CA HIS A 30 -4.52 18.71 -24.66
C HIS A 30 -4.71 18.09 -23.26
N ILE A 31 -4.22 16.87 -23.06
CA ILE A 31 -4.17 16.20 -21.76
C ILE A 31 -2.78 16.45 -21.17
N GLU A 32 -2.74 16.87 -19.91
CA GLU A 32 -1.50 17.11 -19.18
C GLU A 32 -0.68 15.82 -19.02
N ASP A 33 0.65 15.94 -19.10
CA ASP A 33 1.56 14.84 -18.83
C ASP A 33 1.50 14.46 -17.34
N PRO A 34 1.09 13.23 -16.99
CA PRO A 34 1.03 12.81 -15.59
C PRO A 34 2.42 12.62 -14.95
N GLY A 35 3.50 12.74 -15.72
CA GLY A 35 4.86 12.54 -15.27
C GLY A 35 5.13 11.10 -14.83
N LYS A 36 5.77 10.94 -13.67
CA LYS A 36 6.04 9.62 -13.10
C LYS A 36 4.76 9.03 -12.52
N LEU A 37 4.47 7.80 -12.90
CA LEU A 37 3.36 7.01 -12.44
C LEU A 37 3.83 5.90 -11.49
N ALA A 38 2.93 5.46 -10.62
CA ALA A 38 3.18 4.37 -9.68
C ALA A 38 2.05 3.34 -9.77
N PHE A 39 2.42 2.08 -10.03
CA PHE A 39 1.51 0.95 -9.91
C PHE A 39 1.51 0.45 -8.47
N VAL A 40 0.34 0.46 -7.85
CA VAL A 40 0.18 0.14 -6.42
C VAL A 40 -0.90 -0.91 -6.19
N GLN A 41 -0.72 -1.71 -5.14
CA GLN A 41 -1.75 -2.60 -4.59
C GLN A 41 -2.27 -2.03 -3.28
N TRP A 42 -3.58 -1.89 -3.14
CA TRP A 42 -4.16 -1.21 -1.99
C TRP A 42 -4.32 -2.12 -0.78
N PHE A 43 -4.16 -1.53 0.40
CA PHE A 43 -4.66 -2.06 1.64
C PHE A 43 -6.05 -1.48 1.95
N THR A 44 -6.78 -2.11 2.87
CA THR A 44 -8.05 -1.59 3.39
C THR A 44 -7.87 -0.19 3.98
N ARG A 45 -8.95 0.60 3.97
CA ARG A 45 -8.91 1.97 4.49
C ARG A 45 -8.60 1.95 5.99
N LEU A 46 -7.86 2.96 6.45
CA LEU A 46 -7.55 3.10 7.88
C LEU A 46 -8.85 3.26 8.66
N GLY A 47 -9.16 2.24 9.47
CA GLY A 47 -10.33 2.20 10.32
C GLY A 47 -10.07 2.76 11.71
N ARG A 48 -10.78 2.22 12.69
CA ARG A 48 -10.56 2.54 14.11
C ARG A 48 -9.19 2.04 14.55
N ARG A 49 -8.49 2.86 15.35
CA ARG A 49 -7.29 2.43 16.07
C ARG A 49 -7.63 1.37 17.09
N ASP A 50 -6.72 0.42 17.24
CA ASP A 50 -6.77 -0.53 18.32
C ASP A 50 -6.63 0.16 19.68
N VAL A 51 -7.33 -0.34 20.69
CA VAL A 51 -7.43 0.34 22.00
C VAL A 51 -6.12 0.23 22.77
N ASP A 52 -5.47 -0.95 22.72
CA ASP A 52 -4.30 -1.24 23.53
C ASP A 52 -3.02 -0.74 22.85
N SER A 53 -2.92 -0.96 21.53
CA SER A 53 -1.74 -0.56 20.77
C SER A 53 -1.86 0.80 20.10
N ALA A 54 -3.02 1.47 20.08
CA ALA A 54 -3.24 2.71 19.32
C ALA A 54 -2.87 2.65 17.81
N MET A 55 -2.49 1.49 17.28
CA MET A 55 -2.10 1.28 15.88
C MET A 55 -3.34 1.05 15.01
N PHE A 56 -3.18 1.25 13.70
CA PHE A 56 -4.21 0.86 12.73
C PHE A 56 -4.02 -0.57 12.27
N LYS A 57 -5.13 -1.23 11.97
CA LYS A 57 -5.17 -2.55 11.34
C LYS A 57 -5.52 -2.38 9.88
N VAL A 58 -4.77 -3.04 9.02
CA VAL A 58 -5.06 -3.09 7.59
C VAL A 58 -4.87 -4.50 7.08
N SER A 59 -5.69 -4.89 6.11
CA SER A 59 -5.52 -6.10 5.32
C SER A 59 -5.37 -5.69 3.86
N ARG A 60 -4.94 -6.62 3.02
CA ARG A 60 -4.89 -6.36 1.58
C ARG A 60 -6.31 -6.22 1.06
N GLU A 61 -6.56 -5.17 0.29
CA GLU A 61 -7.88 -5.02 -0.30
C GLU A 61 -7.98 -5.91 -1.53
N THR A 62 -9.07 -6.66 -1.62
CA THR A 62 -9.38 -7.50 -2.76
C THR A 62 -10.68 -7.05 -3.43
N GLN A 63 -10.82 -7.41 -4.69
CA GLN A 63 -12.03 -7.21 -5.48
C GLN A 63 -12.39 -8.51 -6.20
N TYR A 64 -13.67 -8.77 -6.38
CA TYR A 64 -14.14 -9.90 -7.17
C TYR A 64 -13.69 -9.78 -8.62
N ILE A 65 -13.33 -10.92 -9.22
CA ILE A 65 -13.03 -11.01 -10.63
C ILE A 65 -14.34 -11.28 -11.39
N PRO A 66 -14.81 -10.38 -12.26
CA PRO A 66 -16.05 -10.59 -13.00
C PRO A 66 -16.01 -11.89 -13.79
N GLY A 67 -17.04 -12.73 -13.60
CA GLY A 67 -17.16 -14.01 -14.31
C GLY A 67 -16.34 -15.17 -13.73
N GLN A 68 -15.64 -15.00 -12.61
CA GLN A 68 -14.87 -16.09 -11.96
C GLN A 68 -15.39 -16.46 -10.56
N GLY A 69 -16.70 -16.37 -10.36
CA GLY A 69 -17.36 -16.83 -9.14
C GLY A 69 -16.84 -16.12 -7.88
N SER A 70 -16.33 -16.91 -6.92
CA SER A 70 -15.80 -16.42 -5.64
C SER A 70 -14.36 -15.93 -5.68
N ASP A 71 -13.69 -16.00 -6.83
CA ASP A 71 -12.29 -15.61 -6.92
C ASP A 71 -12.11 -14.10 -6.80
N THR A 72 -11.07 -13.71 -6.06
CA THR A 72 -10.73 -12.31 -5.81
C THR A 72 -9.30 -12.03 -6.23
N GLN A 73 -9.04 -10.79 -6.65
CA GLN A 73 -7.69 -10.29 -6.94
C GLN A 73 -7.40 -9.08 -6.08
N ARG A 74 -6.11 -8.76 -5.90
CA ARG A 74 -5.69 -7.52 -5.23
C ARG A 74 -6.28 -6.32 -5.94
N ARG A 75 -6.83 -5.37 -5.18
CA ARG A 75 -7.23 -4.09 -5.75
C ARG A 75 -5.98 -3.30 -6.10
N VAL A 76 -5.86 -2.94 -7.37
CA VAL A 76 -4.72 -2.20 -7.91
C VAL A 76 -5.14 -0.84 -8.45
N SER A 77 -4.19 0.08 -8.56
CA SER A 77 -4.37 1.33 -9.29
C SER A 77 -3.04 1.84 -9.83
N VAL A 78 -3.12 2.70 -10.83
CA VAL A 78 -2.02 3.59 -11.21
C VAL A 78 -2.34 4.96 -10.62
N ILE A 79 -1.38 5.53 -9.89
CA ILE A 79 -1.46 6.88 -9.32
C ILE A 79 -0.28 7.70 -9.83
N GLU A 80 -0.34 9.02 -9.72
CA GLU A 80 0.86 9.84 -9.90
C GLU A 80 1.85 9.54 -8.75
N ALA A 81 3.14 9.44 -9.06
CA ALA A 81 4.16 9.19 -8.05
C ALA A 81 4.29 10.37 -7.07
N SER A 82 3.89 11.59 -7.49
CA SER A 82 3.76 12.80 -6.68
C SER A 82 2.77 12.65 -5.51
N ASP A 83 1.77 11.77 -5.64
CA ASP A 83 0.78 11.50 -4.58
C ASP A 83 1.36 10.68 -3.42
N ILE A 84 2.51 10.02 -3.61
CA ILE A 84 3.15 9.21 -2.58
C ILE A 84 3.76 10.14 -1.51
N ARG A 85 3.13 10.16 -0.33
CA ARG A 85 3.57 11.04 0.78
C ARG A 85 4.79 10.49 1.53
N ARG A 86 4.74 9.23 1.96
CA ARG A 86 5.81 8.61 2.76
C ARG A 86 5.69 7.09 2.77
N SER A 87 6.83 6.44 3.07
CA SER A 87 6.86 5.03 3.47
C SER A 87 6.19 4.88 4.84
N CYS A 88 5.60 3.71 5.07
CA CYS A 88 5.08 3.31 6.38
C CYS A 88 5.63 1.94 6.77
N HIS A 89 5.63 1.63 8.06
CA HIS A 89 6.11 0.35 8.56
C HIS A 89 4.91 -0.54 8.88
N LEU A 90 4.80 -1.64 8.12
CA LEU A 90 3.80 -2.68 8.32
C LEU A 90 4.41 -3.84 9.10
N ILE A 91 3.69 -4.29 10.13
CA ILE A 91 4.10 -5.42 10.98
C ILE A 91 3.00 -6.48 10.88
N PRO A 92 3.29 -7.72 10.46
CA PRO A 92 2.32 -8.80 10.42
C PRO A 92 1.61 -8.97 11.76
N ARG A 93 0.28 -9.02 11.73
CA ARG A 93 -0.54 -9.18 12.93
C ARG A 93 -0.93 -10.65 13.08
N LEU A 94 -0.44 -11.27 14.15
CA LEU A 94 -1.01 -12.52 14.64
C LEU A 94 -2.36 -12.21 15.31
N ASP A 95 -3.44 -12.68 14.73
CA ASP A 95 -4.77 -12.60 15.31
C ASP A 95 -5.11 -13.88 16.10
N ARG A 96 -6.37 -14.03 16.49
CA ARG A 96 -6.81 -15.17 17.30
C ARG A 96 -6.64 -16.51 16.56
N ASP A 97 -6.83 -16.49 15.25
CA ASP A 97 -6.83 -17.69 14.41
C ASP A 97 -5.44 -17.97 13.84
N THR A 98 -4.54 -16.97 13.87
CA THR A 98 -3.17 -17.06 13.38
C THR A 98 -2.17 -17.07 14.54
N THR A 99 -1.85 -18.26 15.04
CA THR A 99 -1.02 -18.45 16.24
C THR A 99 0.49 -18.40 15.99
N SER A 100 0.93 -18.43 14.73
CA SER A 100 2.35 -18.35 14.37
C SER A 100 2.55 -17.81 12.96
N ILE A 101 3.73 -17.25 12.69
CA ILE A 101 4.14 -16.86 11.33
C ILE A 101 4.56 -18.13 10.58
N PRO A 102 3.99 -18.43 9.40
CA PRO A 102 4.42 -19.55 8.56
C PRO A 102 5.93 -19.54 8.28
N ARG A 103 6.56 -20.71 8.35
CA ARG A 103 8.04 -20.84 8.25
C ARG A 103 8.64 -20.45 6.91
N HIS A 104 7.85 -20.40 5.84
CA HIS A 104 8.31 -19.97 4.52
C HIS A 104 8.41 -18.44 4.41
N LEU A 105 7.83 -17.70 5.36
CA LEU A 105 7.91 -16.26 5.37
C LEU A 105 9.21 -15.79 6.00
N THR A 106 9.87 -14.89 5.29
CA THR A 106 11.12 -14.23 5.65
C THR A 106 10.89 -12.72 5.66
N SER A 107 11.87 -11.96 6.14
CA SER A 107 11.85 -10.48 6.02
C SER A 107 11.60 -10.01 4.59
N ASP A 108 12.00 -10.79 3.59
CA ASP A 108 12.06 -10.38 2.19
C ASP A 108 10.73 -10.59 1.47
N ASN A 109 9.95 -11.60 1.88
CA ASN A 109 8.67 -11.94 1.23
C ASN A 109 7.44 -11.69 2.11
N ILE A 110 7.59 -11.40 3.40
CA ILE A 110 6.43 -11.30 4.30
C ILE A 110 5.47 -10.17 3.92
N LEU A 111 5.98 -9.09 3.34
CA LEU A 111 5.15 -8.01 2.81
C LEU A 111 4.43 -8.37 1.49
N GLU A 112 4.68 -9.54 0.91
CA GLU A 112 4.05 -10.03 -0.32
C GLU A 112 3.18 -11.27 -0.09
N GLU A 113 3.67 -12.22 0.71
CA GLU A 113 3.06 -13.54 0.89
C GLU A 113 2.17 -13.64 2.14
N TRP A 114 2.28 -12.69 3.09
CA TRP A 114 1.36 -12.66 4.23
C TRP A 114 -0.06 -12.29 3.77
N GLU A 115 -0.99 -13.21 4.03
CA GLU A 115 -2.43 -13.07 3.72
C GLU A 115 -3.26 -12.52 4.88
N GLY A 116 -2.71 -12.52 6.10
CA GLY A 116 -3.38 -11.96 7.27
C GLY A 116 -3.36 -10.44 7.31
N GLU A 117 -3.72 -9.90 8.47
CA GLU A 117 -3.69 -8.46 8.71
C GLU A 117 -2.29 -7.94 9.05
N PHE A 118 -2.10 -6.63 8.92
CA PHE A 118 -0.93 -5.91 9.35
C PHE A 118 -1.31 -4.82 10.35
N TRP A 119 -0.43 -4.61 11.31
CA TRP A 119 -0.34 -3.38 12.08
C TRP A 119 0.38 -2.31 11.29
N VAL A 120 -0.18 -1.10 11.30
CA VAL A 120 0.48 0.10 10.78
C VAL A 120 1.13 0.82 11.95
N ASN A 121 2.46 0.84 11.95
CA ASN A 121 3.20 1.61 12.94
C ASN A 121 3.10 3.10 12.59
N HIS A 122 2.34 3.83 13.41
CA HIS A 122 2.09 5.26 13.24
C HIS A 122 3.04 6.15 14.07
N TRP A 123 4.00 5.54 14.77
CA TRP A 123 5.05 6.24 15.52
C TRP A 123 6.33 6.38 14.71
N VAL A 124 6.43 5.70 13.57
CA VAL A 124 7.63 5.73 12.73
C VAL A 124 7.49 6.83 11.69
N ASP A 125 8.07 7.99 11.97
CA ASP A 125 8.29 9.03 10.99
C ASP A 125 9.77 9.11 10.58
N LYS A 126 10.04 9.38 9.29
CA LYS A 126 11.40 9.49 8.72
C LYS A 126 12.39 10.38 9.52
N PRO A 127 11.99 11.45 10.24
CA PRO A 127 12.90 12.18 11.13
C PRO A 127 13.50 11.32 12.26
N MET A 128 12.79 10.28 12.75
CA MET A 128 13.28 9.43 13.85
C MET A 128 14.48 8.56 13.48
N TYR A 129 14.65 8.20 12.19
CA TYR A 129 15.83 7.44 11.75
C TYR A 129 16.98 8.33 11.29
N ARG A 130 16.75 9.64 11.06
CA ARG A 130 17.84 10.59 10.77
C ARG A 130 18.71 10.86 12.00
N SER A 131 18.20 10.63 13.21
CA SER A 131 18.97 10.78 14.46
C SER A 131 19.86 9.57 14.79
N LEU A 132 19.91 8.55 13.94
CA LEU A 132 20.78 7.37 14.11
C LEU A 132 21.99 7.33 13.16
N LEU A 133 22.27 8.44 12.46
CA LEU A 133 23.48 8.64 11.65
C LEU A 133 24.23 9.89 12.10
#